data_AF-A0A814CYA3-F1
#
_entry.id   AF-A0A814CYA3-F1
#
_cell.length_a   1.000
_cell.length_b   1.000
_cell.length_c   1.000
_cell.angle_alpha   90.00
_cell.angle_beta   90.00
_cell.angle_gamma   90.00
#
_symmetry.space_group_name_H-M   'P 1'
#
loop_
_entity.id
_entity.type
_entity.pdbx_description
1 polymer ?
#
loop_
_entity_poly.entity_id
_entity_poly.type
_entity_poly.pdbx_seq_one_letter_code
_entity_poly.pdbx_strand_id
1 'polypeptide(L)'
;MIPPLVLDIQPHHKILDMCAAPGSKTAQIIECLHRDESNPIPSGFVIANDVDNKRCYTLVHQVKRLESPCFAIINHDASNLPNLKFRVSYFIGFCFFLFLFDSYMK
;
A
#
# COMPACT_ATOMS: atom_id res chain seq x y z
N MET A 1 4.26 -15.59 -4.38
CA MET A 1 4.12 -14.20 -3.91
C MET A 1 5.33 -13.43 -4.43
N ILE A 2 5.17 -12.48 -5.37
CA ILE A 2 6.32 -11.71 -5.90
C ILE A 2 6.85 -10.81 -4.78
N PRO A 3 8.15 -10.86 -4.44
CA PRO A 3 8.75 -9.98 -3.44
C PRO A 3 8.64 -8.52 -3.89
N PRO A 4 8.36 -7.56 -2.98
CA PRO A 4 8.46 -6.13 -3.27
C PRO A 4 9.82 -5.71 -3.83
N LEU A 5 10.86 -6.52 -3.62
CA LEU A 5 12.19 -6.37 -4.23
C LEU A 5 12.18 -6.40 -5.78
N VAL A 6 11.16 -7.00 -6.40
CA VAL A 6 11.00 -7.06 -7.86
C VAL A 6 10.26 -5.83 -8.40
N LEU A 7 9.58 -5.09 -7.52
CA LEU A 7 8.97 -3.80 -7.86
C LEU A 7 10.03 -2.73 -7.60
N ASP A 8 10.48 -2.03 -8.63
CA ASP A 8 11.43 -0.93 -8.50
C ASP A 8 10.76 0.30 -7.86
N ILE A 9 10.49 0.18 -6.55
CA ILE A 9 9.79 1.19 -5.76
C ILE A 9 10.75 2.34 -5.49
N GLN A 10 10.44 3.48 -6.08
CA GLN A 10 11.10 4.76 -5.87
C GLN A 10 10.39 5.59 -4.79
N PRO A 11 11.10 6.47 -4.07
CA PRO A 11 10.57 7.29 -2.96
C PRO A 11 9.36 8.16 -3.29
N HIS A 12 9.11 8.45 -4.58
CA HIS A 12 8.01 9.30 -5.04
C HIS A 12 6.74 8.53 -5.46
N HIS A 13 6.79 7.20 -5.42
CA HIS A 13 5.68 6.37 -5.88
C HIS A 13 4.50 6.39 -4.91
N LYS A 14 3.30 6.36 -5.50
CA LYS A 14 2.03 6.28 -4.77
C LYS A 14 1.50 4.86 -4.90
N ILE A 15 1.27 4.19 -3.78
CA ILE A 15 1.02 2.75 -3.75
C ILE A 15 -0.30 2.49 -3.06
N LEU A 16 -1.11 1.61 -3.63
CA LEU A 16 -2.36 1.14 -3.04
C LEU A 16 -2.27 -0.37 -2.78
N ASP A 17 -2.27 -0.76 -1.52
CA ASP A 17 -2.24 -2.15 -1.05
C ASP A 17 -3.64 -2.53 -0.53
N MET A 18 -4.43 -3.25 -1.32
CA MET A 18 -5.86 -3.47 -1.03
C MET A 18 -6.16 -4.64 -0.10
N CYS A 19 -5.17 -5.47 0.19
CA CYS A 19 -5.24 -6.60 1.12
C CYS A 19 -3.98 -6.61 1.98
N ALA A 20 -3.75 -5.50 2.66
CA ALA A 20 -2.45 -5.19 3.27
C ALA A 20 -2.08 -6.07 4.47
N ALA A 21 -3.07 -6.55 5.25
CA ALA A 21 -2.77 -7.36 6.42
C ALA A 21 -2.26 -8.76 6.04
N PRO A 22 -1.25 -9.32 6.74
CA PRO A 22 -0.77 -8.93 8.06
C PRO A 22 0.26 -7.78 8.10
N GLY A 23 0.65 -7.19 6.95
CA GLY A 23 1.45 -5.95 6.91
C GLY A 23 2.92 -6.10 6.55
N SER A 24 3.46 -7.32 6.40
CA SER A 24 4.87 -7.53 6.06
C SER A 24 5.26 -6.93 4.70
N LYS A 25 4.34 -6.92 3.73
CA LYS A 25 4.56 -6.31 2.41
C LYS A 25 4.54 -4.81 2.49
N THR A 26 3.51 -4.27 3.13
CA THR A 26 3.33 -2.86 3.37
C THR A 26 4.56 -2.29 4.09
N ALA A 27 5.10 -3.00 5.08
CA ALA A 27 6.33 -2.62 5.77
C ALA A 27 7.54 -2.53 4.82
N GLN A 28 7.78 -3.57 4.02
CA GLN A 28 8.86 -3.57 3.03
C GLN A 28 8.73 -2.45 1.99
N ILE A 29 7.50 -2.10 1.60
CA ILE A 29 7.23 -0.99 0.69
C ILE A 29 7.60 0.35 1.34
N ILE A 30 7.17 0.56 2.59
CA ILE A 30 7.50 1.76 3.37
C ILE A 30 9.02 1.89 3.50
N GLU A 31 9.73 0.80 3.80
CA GLU A 31 11.20 0.78 3.84
C GLU A 31 11.81 1.17 2.49
N CYS A 32 11.27 0.67 1.37
CA CYS A 32 11.74 1.05 0.03
C CYS A 32 11.49 2.54 -0.27
N LEU A 33 10.39 3.13 0.21
CA LEU A 33 10.13 4.56 0.05
C LEU A 33 11.16 5.42 0.81
N HIS A 34 11.71 4.94 1.92
CA HIS A 34 12.75 5.64 2.71
C HIS A 34 14.18 5.31 2.25
N ARG A 35 14.35 4.64 1.11
CA ARG A 35 15.69 4.30 0.62
C ARG A 35 16.55 5.54 0.31
N ASP A 36 15.91 6.67 0.01
CA ASP A 36 16.61 7.94 -0.23
C ASP A 36 16.87 8.68 1.09
N GLU A 37 18.09 8.55 1.60
CA GLU A 37 18.54 9.21 2.84
C GLU A 37 18.66 10.74 2.70
N SER A 38 18.65 11.29 1.47
CA SER A 38 18.76 12.73 1.27
C SER A 38 17.48 13.49 1.64
N ASN A 39 16.34 12.81 1.65
CA ASN A 39 15.04 13.36 2.02
C ASN A 39 14.45 12.58 3.20
N PRO A 40 14.39 13.17 4.41
CA PRO A 40 13.87 12.48 5.59
C PRO A 40 12.38 12.14 5.48
N ILE A 41 11.64 12.81 4.59
CA ILE A 41 10.23 12.55 4.32
C ILE A 41 10.10 12.21 2.83
N PRO A 42 9.71 10.97 2.48
CA PRO A 42 9.50 10.61 1.08
C PRO A 42 8.29 11.35 0.51
N SER A 43 8.35 11.69 -0.77
CA SER A 43 7.25 12.35 -1.48
C SER A 43 6.13 11.40 -1.89
N GLY A 44 6.42 10.10 -1.91
CA GLY A 44 5.49 9.01 -2.15
C GLY A 44 4.70 8.64 -0.90
N PHE A 45 3.72 7.77 -1.08
CA PHE A 45 2.93 7.28 0.04
C PHE A 45 2.26 5.93 -0.26
N VAL A 46 1.86 5.24 0.81
CA VAL A 46 1.15 3.96 0.74
C VAL A 46 -0.23 4.10 1.37
N ILE A 47 -1.29 3.74 0.64
CA ILE A 47 -2.59 3.44 1.24
C ILE A 47 -2.68 1.94 1.42
N ALA A 48 -2.82 1.52 2.67
CA ALA A 48 -2.97 0.14 3.04
C ALA A 48 -4.43 -0.09 3.48
N ASN A 49 -5.18 -0.84 2.68
CA ASN A 49 -6.56 -1.20 2.93
C ASN A 49 -6.69 -2.66 3.34
N ASP A 50 -7.59 -2.93 4.27
CA ASP A 50 -8.13 -4.27 4.52
C ASP A 50 -9.61 -4.12 4.87
N VAL A 51 -10.42 -5.12 4.52
CA VAL A 51 -11.86 -5.11 4.81
C VAL A 51 -12.13 -5.49 6.28
N ASP A 52 -11.25 -6.29 6.87
CA ASP A 52 -11.39 -6.73 8.26
C ASP A 52 -10.69 -5.75 9.22
N ASN A 53 -11.48 -5.15 10.10
CA ASN A 53 -11.01 -4.19 11.08
C ASN A 53 -9.98 -4.77 12.07
N LYS A 54 -10.11 -6.04 12.48
CA LYS A 54 -9.13 -6.74 13.34
C LYS A 54 -7.80 -6.91 12.61
N ARG A 55 -7.86 -7.17 11.31
CA ARG A 55 -6.66 -7.27 10.46
C ARG A 55 -6.00 -5.90 10.25
N CYS A 56 -6.78 -4.82 10.13
CA CYS A 56 -6.26 -3.45 10.15
C CYS A 56 -5.49 -3.15 11.44
N TYR A 57 -5.98 -3.56 12.62
CA TYR A 57 -5.22 -3.38 13.87
C TYR A 57 -3.87 -4.11 13.85
N THR A 58 -3.84 -5.33 13.34
CA THR A 58 -2.58 -6.08 13.19
C THR A 58 -1.61 -5.33 12.28
N LEU A 59 -2.11 -4.83 11.15
CA LEU A 59 -1.36 -4.00 10.22
C LEU A 59 -0.79 -2.75 10.91
N VAL A 60 -1.62 -1.99 11.65
CA VAL A 60 -1.20 -0.82 12.45
C VAL A 60 -0.04 -1.20 13.37
N HIS A 61 -0.16 -2.29 14.14
CA HIS A 61 0.89 -2.72 15.06
C HIS A 61 2.20 -3.10 14.36
N GLN A 62 2.14 -3.64 13.14
CA GLN A 62 3.34 -3.95 12.36
C GLN A 62 4.00 -2.68 11.82
N VAL A 63 3.25 -1.82 11.13
CA VAL A 63 3.82 -0.66 10.44
C VAL A 63 4.15 0.50 11.38
N LYS A 64 3.50 0.59 12.56
CA LYS A 64 3.80 1.62 13.57
C LYS A 64 5.28 1.59 14.01
N ARG A 65 5.92 0.42 13.98
CA ARG A 65 7.34 0.25 14.33
C ARG A 65 8.30 0.96 13.37
N LEU A 66 7.84 1.30 12.17
CA LEU A 66 8.62 2.02 11.18
C LEU A 66 8.60 3.54 11.40
N GLU A 67 7.71 4.03 12.26
CA GLU A 67 7.56 5.46 12.60
C GLU A 67 7.48 6.41 11.39
N SER A 68 6.99 5.89 10.27
CA SER A 68 6.96 6.62 9.02
C SER A 68 5.68 7.45 8.85
N PRO A 69 5.76 8.71 8.38
CA PRO A 69 4.59 9.49 8.01
C PRO A 69 4.01 9.13 6.62
N CYS A 70 4.65 8.24 5.86
CA CYS A 70 4.33 8.04 4.44
C CYS A 70 3.26 6.96 4.17
N PHE A 71 2.46 6.60 5.17
CA PHE A 71 1.42 5.60 5.00
C PHE A 71 0.09 6.00 5.66
N ALA A 72 -1.00 5.49 5.11
CA ALA A 72 -2.34 5.60 5.66
C ALA A 72 -2.99 4.23 5.65
N ILE A 73 -3.68 3.88 6.75
CA ILE A 73 -4.46 2.65 6.84
C ILE A 73 -5.93 3.00 6.72
N ILE A 74 -6.63 2.33 5.81
CA ILE A 74 -8.07 2.48 5.62
C ILE A 74 -8.77 1.14 5.78
N ASN A 75 -10.05 1.18 6.17
CA ASN A 75 -10.85 -0.02 6.37
C ASN A 75 -12.10 0.07 5.49
N HIS A 76 -11.99 -0.42 4.27
CA HIS A 76 -13.06 -0.43 3.28
C HIS A 76 -13.09 -1.76 2.52
N ASP A 77 -14.29 -2.14 2.06
CA ASP A 77 -14.43 -3.17 1.05
C ASP A 77 -13.75 -2.69 -0.25
N ALA A 78 -12.82 -3.50 -0.73
CA ALA A 78 -12.07 -3.23 -1.94
C ALA A 78 -12.97 -3.02 -3.17
N SER A 79 -14.10 -3.73 -3.21
CA SER A 79 -15.06 -3.68 -4.32
C SER A 79 -15.84 -2.37 -4.38
N ASN A 80 -15.86 -1.61 -3.28
CA ASN A 80 -16.64 -0.38 -3.15
C ASN A 80 -15.76 0.80 -2.72
N LEU A 81 -14.46 0.75 -3.03
CA LEU A 81 -13.54 1.84 -2.73
C LEU A 81 -13.85 3.04 -3.63
N PRO A 82 -13.95 4.27 -3.10
CA PRO A 82 -14.20 5.45 -3.93
C PRO A 82 -13.06 5.68 -4.92
N ASN A 83 -13.38 6.31 -6.05
CA ASN A 83 -12.38 6.69 -7.05
C ASN A 83 -11.33 7.63 -6.44
N LEU A 84 -10.12 7.11 -6.27
CA LEU A 84 -8.97 7.85 -5.79
C LEU A 84 -8.49 8.79 -6.92
N LYS A 85 -8.56 10.11 -6.68
CA LYS A 85 -8.23 11.13 -7.70
C LYS A 85 -6.73 11.36 -7.90
N PHE A 86 -5.87 10.57 -7.26
CA PHE A 86 -4.41 10.68 -7.43
C PHE A 86 -3.90 9.52 -8.28
N ARG A 87 -2.85 9.78 -9.06
CA ARG A 87 -2.21 8.76 -9.89
C ARG A 87 -1.49 7.73 -9.03
N VAL A 88 -2.02 6.51 -8.97
CA VAL A 88 -1.39 5.36 -8.32
C VAL A 88 -0.30 4.80 -9.25
N SER A 89 0.92 4.64 -8.73
CA SER A 89 2.04 4.03 -9.44
C SER A 89 1.94 2.50 -9.42
N TYR A 90 1.60 1.93 -8.27
CA TYR A 90 1.49 0.48 -8.10
C TYR A 90 0.25 0.08 -7.30
N PHE A 91 -0.42 -0.95 -7.78
CA PHE A 91 -1.52 -1.61 -7.12
C PHE A 91 -1.08 -2.99 -6.62
N ILE A 92 -1.27 -3.25 -5.33
CA ILE A 92 -0.82 -4.47 -4.67
C ILE A 92 -2.06 -5.15 -4.08
N GLY A 93 -2.37 -6.34 -4.58
CA GLY A 93 -3.62 -7.04 -4.29
C GLY A 93 -3.66 -8.40 -4.98
N PHE A 94 -2.62 -9.21 -4.79
CA PHE A 94 -2.57 -10.56 -5.36
C PHE A 94 -3.35 -11.53 -4.48
N CYS A 95 -4.68 -11.63 -4.72
CA CYS A 95 -5.40 -12.90 -4.58
C CYS A 95 -6.73 -12.98 -5.37
N PHE A 96 -7.40 -11.89 -5.77
CA PHE A 96 -8.68 -12.01 -6.50
C PHE A 96 -9.01 -10.87 -7.50
N PHE A 97 -8.19 -9.82 -7.58
CA PHE A 97 -8.63 -8.53 -8.15
C PHE A 97 -8.15 -8.24 -9.59
N LEU A 98 -7.30 -9.10 -10.18
CA LEU A 98 -6.88 -8.91 -11.58
C LEU A 98 -8.05 -9.03 -12.57
N PHE A 99 -9.17 -9.67 -12.19
CA PHE A 99 -10.35 -9.80 -13.05
C PHE A 99 -11.34 -8.62 -12.96
N LEU A 100 -11.27 -7.77 -11.93
CA LEU A 100 -12.25 -6.67 -11.76
C LEU A 100 -11.74 -5.31 -12.24
N PHE A 101 -10.43 -5.08 -12.22
CA PHE A 101 -9.86 -3.76 -12.56
C PHE A 101 -9.77 -3.47 -14.06
N ASP A 102 -9.72 -4.48 -14.92
CA ASP A 102 -9.76 -4.29 -16.38
C ASP A 102 -11.12 -3.77 -16.88
N SER A 103 -12.16 -3.77 -16.03
CA SER A 103 -13.49 -3.23 -16.36
C SER A 103 -13.76 -1.82 -15.83
N TYR A 104 -12.91 -1.25 -14.96
CA TYR A 104 -13.18 0.05 -14.30
C TYR A 104 -12.20 1.19 -14.68
N MET A 105 -11.24 0.91 -15.56
CA MET A 105 -10.36 1.92 -16.19
C MET A 105 -10.61 1.99 -17.71
N LYS A 106 -11.88 2.03 -18.12
CA LYS A 106 -12.34 2.67 -19.35
C LYS A 106 -13.24 3.85 -19.00
#